data_AF-A0A7C4N5D9-F1
#
_entry.id   AF-A0A7C4N5D9-F1
#
_cell.length_a   1.000
_cell.length_b   1.000
_cell.length_c   1.000
_cell.angle_alpha   90.00
_cell.angle_beta   90.00
_cell.angle_gamma   90.00
#
_symmetry.space_group_name_H-M   'P 1'
#
loop_
_entity.id
_entity.type
_entity.pdbx_description
1 polymer ?
#
loop_
_entity_poly.entity_id
_entity_poly.type
_entity_poly.pdbx_seq_one_letter_code
_entity_poly.pdbx_strand_id
1 'polypeptide(L)'
;MDLFKKYITIFGLKSTFTLEELSDAYRTLAMLYHPDISSDTDALQKMQLINAAYDYLKQHAVTLNKQNELTSSNAKDGVYAVYKTAFTILQKAFYQYYTDGTGLTGNKDYLINQLKEAKALFTKIIKEYPYNEWVDDAIDKINSINKWLK
;
A
#
# COMPACT_ATOMS: atom_id res chain seq x y z
N MET A 1 25.28 -18.87 -7.02
CA MET A 1 24.82 -18.54 -8.39
C MET A 1 23.52 -17.79 -8.27
N ASP A 2 23.48 -16.52 -8.69
CA ASP A 2 22.29 -15.68 -8.60
C ASP A 2 21.21 -16.17 -9.57
N LEU A 3 20.18 -16.80 -9.02
CA LEU A 3 19.01 -17.29 -9.77
C LEU A 3 18.38 -16.15 -10.60
N PHE A 4 18.34 -14.95 -10.03
CA PHE A 4 17.93 -13.72 -10.68
C PHE A 4 18.73 -13.44 -11.97
N LYS A 5 20.07 -13.46 -11.89
CA LYS A 5 20.95 -13.21 -13.03
C LYS A 5 20.79 -14.27 -14.12
N LYS A 6 20.55 -15.52 -13.73
CA LYS A 6 20.25 -16.61 -14.66
C LYS A 6 18.95 -16.34 -15.41
N TYR A 7 17.88 -15.99 -14.71
CA TYR A 7 16.57 -15.74 -15.32
C TYR A 7 16.54 -14.50 -16.22
N ILE A 8 17.12 -13.37 -15.80
CA ILE A 8 17.21 -12.20 -16.69
C ILE A 8 18.00 -12.51 -17.97
N THR A 9 19.03 -13.37 -17.87
CA THR A 9 19.80 -13.79 -19.05
C THR A 9 18.98 -14.68 -19.98
N ILE A 10 18.10 -15.55 -19.45
CA ILE A 10 17.16 -16.36 -20.25
C ILE A 10 16.18 -15.46 -21.01
N PHE A 11 15.68 -14.40 -20.38
CA PHE A 11 14.79 -13.43 -21.03
C PHE A 11 15.53 -12.39 -21.89
N GLY A 12 16.88 -12.35 -21.87
CA GLY A 12 17.67 -11.32 -22.55
C GLY A 12 17.50 -9.92 -21.95
N LEU A 13 17.07 -9.83 -20.70
CA LEU A 13 16.77 -8.58 -20.00
C LEU A 13 17.98 -8.05 -19.22
N LYS A 14 18.06 -6.73 -19.06
CA LYS A 14 19.06 -6.07 -18.21
C LYS A 14 18.68 -6.20 -16.75
N SER A 15 19.61 -6.08 -15.80
CA SER A 15 19.31 -6.11 -14.36
C SER A 15 18.35 -5.01 -13.87
N THR A 16 18.11 -3.98 -14.68
CA THR A 16 17.21 -2.85 -14.43
C THR A 16 15.91 -2.93 -15.25
N PHE A 17 15.52 -4.13 -15.70
CA PHE A 17 14.35 -4.31 -16.56
C PHE A 17 13.05 -3.80 -15.90
N THR A 18 12.10 -3.33 -16.71
CA THR A 18 10.76 -2.94 -16.24
C THR A 18 9.79 -4.13 -16.28
N LEU A 19 8.69 -4.05 -15.51
CA LEU A 19 7.63 -5.07 -15.56
C LEU A 19 7.01 -5.22 -16.97
N GLU A 20 7.00 -4.15 -17.75
CA GLU A 20 6.56 -4.16 -19.14
C GLU A 20 7.52 -4.96 -20.02
N GLU A 21 8.83 -4.72 -19.91
CA GLU A 21 9.86 -5.49 -20.65
C GLU A 21 9.85 -6.97 -20.27
N LEU A 22 9.65 -7.30 -18.99
CA LEU A 22 9.49 -8.68 -18.53
C LEU A 22 8.25 -9.35 -19.13
N SER A 23 7.13 -8.62 -19.20
CA SER A 23 5.87 -9.14 -19.75
C SER A 23 5.94 -9.34 -21.26
N ASP A 24 6.64 -8.46 -21.97
CA ASP A 24 6.84 -8.54 -23.41
C ASP A 24 7.73 -9.74 -23.76
N ALA A 25 8.89 -9.86 -23.12
CA ALA A 25 9.80 -10.99 -23.31
C ALA A 25 9.15 -12.33 -22.97
N TYR A 26 8.32 -12.38 -21.93
CA TYR A 26 7.52 -13.55 -21.58
C TYR A 26 6.55 -13.94 -22.69
N ARG A 27 5.82 -12.99 -23.27
CA ARG A 27 4.88 -13.26 -24.36
C ARG A 27 5.61 -13.80 -25.59
N THR A 28 6.73 -13.22 -25.96
CA THR A 28 7.55 -13.68 -27.10
C THR A 28 8.03 -15.12 -26.89
N LEU A 29 8.57 -15.45 -25.72
CA LEU A 29 9.05 -16.80 -25.41
C LEU A 29 7.90 -17.81 -25.29
N ALA A 30 6.77 -17.40 -24.69
CA ALA A 30 5.59 -18.25 -24.57
C ALA A 30 5.00 -18.61 -25.95
N MET A 31 5.00 -17.67 -26.90
CA MET A 31 4.58 -17.94 -28.28
C MET A 31 5.57 -18.87 -29.00
N LEU A 32 6.87 -18.74 -28.73
CA LEU A 32 7.91 -19.57 -29.36
C LEU A 32 7.87 -21.03 -28.86
N TYR A 33 7.58 -21.25 -27.58
CA TYR A 33 7.56 -22.57 -26.94
C TYR A 33 6.15 -23.10 -26.65
N HIS A 34 5.11 -22.50 -27.26
CA HIS A 34 3.75 -22.98 -27.09
C HIS A 34 3.63 -24.41 -27.66
N PRO A 35 3.04 -25.37 -26.92
CA PRO A 35 2.93 -26.77 -27.38
C PRO A 35 2.09 -26.92 -28.66
N ASP A 36 1.27 -25.91 -29.00
CA ASP A 36 0.48 -25.86 -30.23
C ASP A 36 1.30 -25.44 -31.47
N ILE A 37 2.45 -24.79 -31.27
CA ILE A 37 3.31 -24.25 -32.34
C ILE A 37 4.61 -25.05 -32.46
N SER A 38 5.16 -25.51 -31.33
CA SER A 38 6.41 -26.26 -31.26
C SER A 38 6.15 -27.74 -31.04
N SER A 39 6.43 -28.58 -32.06
CA SER A 39 6.32 -30.05 -31.99
C SER A 39 7.45 -30.75 -31.21
N ASP A 40 8.16 -30.01 -30.38
CA ASP A 40 9.36 -30.45 -29.66
C ASP A 40 8.98 -31.01 -28.27
N THR A 41 9.43 -32.21 -27.94
CA THR A 41 9.12 -32.89 -26.66
C THR A 41 9.58 -32.11 -25.43
N ASP A 42 10.57 -31.23 -25.60
CA ASP A 42 11.11 -30.36 -24.55
C ASP A 42 10.37 -29.02 -24.41
N ALA A 43 9.39 -28.71 -25.28
CA ALA A 43 8.63 -27.46 -25.22
C ALA A 43 7.92 -27.28 -23.87
N LEU A 44 7.41 -28.37 -23.28
CA LEU A 44 6.77 -28.35 -21.97
C LEU A 44 7.74 -27.93 -20.85
N GLN A 45 8.95 -28.49 -20.86
CA GLN A 45 9.97 -28.16 -19.84
C GLN A 45 10.47 -26.72 -19.99
N LYS A 46 10.66 -26.26 -21.23
CA LYS A 46 11.05 -24.87 -21.55
C LYS A 46 9.96 -23.90 -21.09
N MET A 47 8.69 -24.20 -21.36
CA MET A 47 7.55 -23.40 -20.90
C MET A 47 7.45 -23.33 -19.37
N GLN A 48 7.63 -24.46 -18.68
CA GLN A 48 7.65 -24.49 -17.21
C GLN A 48 8.78 -23.63 -16.63
N LEU A 49 9.97 -23.68 -17.26
CA LEU A 49 11.11 -22.86 -16.87
C LEU A 49 10.83 -21.36 -17.07
N ILE A 50 10.22 -20.98 -18.20
CA ILE A 50 9.83 -19.60 -18.51
C ILE A 50 8.80 -19.08 -17.50
N ASN A 51 7.78 -19.87 -17.17
CA ASN A 51 6.78 -19.53 -16.17
C ASN A 51 7.40 -19.32 -14.78
N ALA A 52 8.26 -20.24 -14.34
CA ALA A 52 8.94 -20.14 -13.04
C ALA A 52 9.89 -18.93 -12.97
N ALA A 53 10.61 -18.66 -14.06
CA ALA A 53 11.51 -17.52 -14.16
C ALA A 53 10.74 -16.19 -14.16
N TYR A 54 9.60 -16.10 -14.86
CA TYR A 54 8.73 -14.93 -14.87
C TYR A 54 8.16 -14.62 -13.48
N ASP A 55 7.62 -15.62 -12.78
CA ASP A 55 7.05 -15.43 -11.45
C ASP A 55 8.12 -14.96 -10.45
N TYR A 56 9.30 -15.58 -10.48
CA TYR A 56 10.43 -15.18 -9.65
C TYR A 56 10.89 -13.73 -9.93
N LEU A 57 11.06 -13.35 -11.19
CA LEU A 57 11.48 -12.00 -11.57
C LEU A 57 10.43 -10.95 -11.20
N LYS A 58 9.14 -11.27 -11.37
CA LYS A 58 8.03 -10.41 -10.97
C LYS A 58 7.98 -10.20 -9.45
N GLN A 59 8.09 -11.27 -8.66
CA GLN A 59 8.14 -11.17 -7.19
C GLN A 59 9.36 -10.38 -6.71
N HIS A 60 10.52 -10.58 -7.35
CA HIS A 60 11.74 -9.84 -7.02
C HIS A 60 11.61 -8.34 -7.35
N ALA A 61 11.07 -8.01 -8.52
CA ALA A 61 10.82 -6.62 -8.93
C ALA A 61 9.80 -5.91 -8.01
N VAL A 62 8.73 -6.62 -7.60
CA VAL A 62 7.76 -6.10 -6.62
C VAL A 62 8.41 -5.90 -5.26
N THR A 63 9.28 -6.83 -4.83
CA THR A 63 9.98 -6.72 -3.54
C THR A 63 10.96 -5.55 -3.52
N LEU A 64 11.66 -5.28 -4.62
CA LEU A 64 12.55 -4.10 -4.77
C LEU A 64 11.77 -2.78 -4.75
N ASN A 65 10.59 -2.72 -5.40
CA ASN A 65 9.71 -1.55 -5.31
C ASN A 65 9.16 -1.37 -3.90
N LYS A 66 8.74 -2.46 -3.25
CA LYS A 66 8.24 -2.44 -1.87
C LYS A 66 9.31 -2.02 -0.87
N GLN A 67 10.58 -2.37 -1.11
CA GLN A 67 11.71 -1.91 -0.30
C GLN A 67 11.95 -0.40 -0.45
N ASN A 68 11.74 0.19 -1.64
CA ASN A 68 11.78 1.65 -1.84
C ASN A 68 10.61 2.38 -1.17
N GLU A 69 9.46 1.73 -1.04
CA GLU A 69 8.32 2.26 -0.25
C GLU A 69 8.54 2.11 1.27
N LEU A 70 9.29 1.08 1.70
CA LEU A 70 9.68 0.85 3.10
C LEU A 70 10.85 1.74 3.57
N THR A 71 11.69 2.25 2.67
CA THR A 71 12.78 3.18 3.04
C THR A 71 12.35 4.63 3.14
N SER A 72 11.14 4.99 2.70
CA SER A 72 10.52 6.30 2.96
C SER A 72 9.64 6.34 4.21
N SER A 73 9.37 5.21 4.88
CA SER A 73 8.42 5.14 6.00
C SER A 73 9.04 5.44 7.37
N ASN A 74 10.35 5.24 7.59
CA ASN A 74 10.93 5.36 8.94
C ASN A 74 10.91 6.78 9.57
N ALA A 75 10.61 7.84 8.80
CA ALA A 75 10.28 9.17 9.35
C ALA A 75 8.77 9.51 9.28
N LYS A 76 8.01 8.82 8.42
CA LYS A 76 6.55 8.95 8.29
C LYS A 76 5.78 8.16 9.36
N ASP A 77 6.39 7.11 9.93
CA ASP A 77 5.77 6.22 10.91
C ASP A 77 5.32 6.94 12.19
N GLY A 78 6.07 7.94 12.67
CA GLY A 78 5.69 8.68 13.87
C GLY A 78 4.44 9.54 13.67
N VAL A 79 4.42 10.36 12.61
CA VAL A 79 3.31 11.30 12.37
C VAL A 79 2.08 10.58 11.84
N TYR A 80 2.26 9.59 10.96
CA TYR A 80 1.16 8.75 10.47
C TYR A 80 0.54 7.92 11.60
N ALA A 81 1.34 7.40 12.54
CA ALA A 81 0.80 6.70 13.71
C ALA A 81 -0.09 7.63 14.55
N VAL A 82 0.39 8.84 14.86
CA VAL A 82 -0.40 9.84 15.61
C VAL A 82 -1.69 10.20 14.86
N TYR A 83 -1.61 10.39 13.54
CA TYR A 83 -2.75 10.68 12.67
C TYR A 83 -3.77 9.53 12.69
N LYS A 84 -3.31 8.29 12.51
CA LYS A 84 -4.15 7.08 12.49
C LYS A 84 -4.84 6.86 13.83
N THR A 85 -4.16 7.12 14.95
CA THR A 85 -4.76 7.05 16.28
C THR A 85 -5.89 8.08 16.42
N ALA A 86 -5.65 9.33 16.03
CA ALA A 86 -6.66 10.40 16.07
C ALA A 86 -7.90 10.05 15.23
N PHE A 87 -7.68 9.54 14.02
CA PHE A 87 -8.74 9.13 13.10
C PHE A 87 -9.54 7.93 13.62
N THR A 88 -8.88 6.97 14.25
CA THR A 88 -9.52 5.79 14.85
C THR A 88 -10.45 6.20 16.00
N ILE A 89 -10.00 7.11 16.87
CA ILE A 89 -10.82 7.68 17.96
C ILE A 89 -12.05 8.39 17.37
N LEU A 90 -11.85 9.20 16.33
CA LEU A 90 -12.92 9.91 15.64
C LEU A 90 -13.98 8.94 15.07
N GLN A 91 -13.55 7.93 14.31
CA GLN A 91 -14.46 6.93 13.74
C GLN A 91 -15.18 6.13 14.82
N LYS A 92 -14.48 5.71 15.89
CA LYS A 92 -15.09 4.97 16.99
C LYS A 92 -16.14 5.79 17.71
N ALA A 93 -15.88 7.08 17.92
CA ALA A 93 -16.82 7.99 18.57
C ALA A 93 -18.11 8.13 17.75
N PHE A 94 -18.01 8.32 16.44
CA PHE A 94 -19.18 8.37 15.56
C PHE A 94 -19.88 7.01 15.45
N TYR A 95 -19.13 5.92 15.34
CA TYR A 95 -19.70 4.58 15.33
C TYR A 95 -20.56 4.37 16.59
N GLN A 96 -20.01 4.58 17.79
CA GLN A 96 -20.77 4.44 19.03
C GLN A 96 -21.95 5.41 19.15
N TYR A 97 -21.82 6.63 18.61
CA TYR A 97 -22.92 7.60 18.59
C TYR A 97 -24.09 7.17 17.69
N TYR A 98 -23.80 6.51 16.56
CA TYR A 98 -24.81 6.11 15.56
C TYR A 98 -25.28 4.65 15.67
N THR A 99 -24.57 3.76 16.38
CA THR A 99 -24.84 2.31 16.35
C THR A 99 -25.89 1.81 17.33
N ASP A 100 -26.43 2.64 18.21
CA ASP A 100 -27.43 2.16 19.17
C ASP A 100 -28.77 1.78 18.51
N GLY A 101 -28.96 2.01 17.20
CA GLY A 101 -30.06 1.45 16.39
C GLY A 101 -31.48 1.84 16.85
N THR A 102 -31.61 2.64 17.91
CA THR A 102 -32.85 2.93 18.64
C THR A 102 -33.34 4.36 18.43
N GLY A 103 -32.63 5.18 17.63
CA GLY A 103 -33.00 6.58 17.38
C GLY A 103 -32.86 7.49 18.61
N LEU A 104 -32.36 6.98 19.75
CA LEU A 104 -31.98 7.76 20.91
C LEU A 104 -30.47 7.97 20.87
N THR A 105 -30.09 9.21 20.57
CA THR A 105 -28.74 9.79 20.64
C THR A 105 -27.89 9.14 21.73
N GLY A 106 -26.84 8.41 21.34
CA GLY A 106 -25.83 7.91 22.27
C GLY A 106 -25.26 9.04 23.12
N ASN A 107 -24.56 8.72 24.21
CA ASN A 107 -24.08 9.72 25.17
C ASN A 107 -23.26 10.84 24.48
N LYS A 108 -23.88 12.03 24.36
CA LYS A 108 -23.30 13.19 23.65
C LYS A 108 -22.03 13.67 24.33
N ASP A 109 -21.95 13.57 25.66
CA ASP A 109 -20.75 13.91 26.43
C ASP A 109 -19.58 13.00 26.09
N TYR A 110 -19.83 11.69 25.92
CA TYR A 110 -18.82 10.73 25.46
C TYR A 110 -18.31 11.07 24.06
N LEU A 111 -19.22 11.35 23.11
CA LEU A 111 -18.85 11.80 21.76
C LEU A 111 -17.98 13.07 21.83
N ILE A 112 -18.44 14.10 22.55
CA ILE A 112 -17.71 15.36 22.70
C ILE A 112 -16.32 15.14 23.31
N ASN A 113 -16.19 14.27 24.31
CA ASN A 113 -14.92 13.96 24.94
C ASN A 113 -13.94 13.29 23.96
N GLN A 114 -14.41 12.32 23.19
CA GLN A 114 -13.59 11.65 22.17
C GLN A 114 -13.23 12.59 21.01
N LEU A 115 -14.13 13.48 20.60
CA LEU A 115 -13.86 14.51 19.59
C LEU A 115 -12.77 15.48 20.05
N LYS A 116 -12.77 15.89 21.33
CA LYS A 116 -11.70 16.72 21.91
C LYS A 116 -10.35 16.00 21.91
N GLU A 117 -10.34 14.71 22.25
CA GLU A 117 -9.14 13.88 22.25
C GLU A 117 -8.54 13.72 20.84
N ALA A 118 -9.38 13.39 19.85
CA ALA A 118 -8.96 13.32 18.44
C ALA A 118 -8.42 14.68 17.94
N LYS A 119 -9.11 15.79 18.27
CA LYS A 119 -8.67 17.14 17.91
C LYS A 119 -7.30 17.48 18.50
N ALA A 120 -7.02 17.08 19.75
CA ALA A 120 -5.73 17.32 20.38
C ALA A 120 -4.58 16.62 19.63
N LEU A 121 -4.80 15.38 19.19
CA LEU A 121 -3.83 14.62 18.40
C LEU A 121 -3.61 15.23 17.01
N PHE A 122 -4.66 15.65 16.32
CA PHE A 122 -4.50 16.38 15.05
C PHE A 122 -3.76 17.72 15.24
N THR A 123 -4.05 18.44 16.32
CA THR A 123 -3.35 19.69 16.65
C THR A 123 -1.86 19.46 16.93
N LYS A 124 -1.53 18.34 17.58
CA LYS A 124 -0.15 17.93 17.85
C LYS A 124 0.63 17.75 16.54
N ILE A 125 0.03 17.14 15.52
CA ILE A 125 0.64 16.98 14.18
C ILE A 125 0.97 18.35 13.57
N ILE A 126 0.03 19.30 13.61
CA ILE A 126 0.22 20.63 13.03
C ILE A 126 1.34 21.41 13.74
N LYS A 127 1.42 21.29 15.07
CA LYS A 127 2.40 22.01 15.89
C LYS A 127 3.82 21.45 15.77
N GLU A 128 3.94 20.12 15.83
CA GLU A 128 5.25 19.46 15.83
C GLU A 128 5.79 19.23 14.40
N TYR A 129 4.91 19.10 13.41
CA TYR A 129 5.26 18.75 12.04
C TYR A 129 4.55 19.63 11.01
N PRO A 130 4.77 20.95 11.00
CA PRO A 130 4.00 21.90 10.18
C PRO A 130 4.15 21.72 8.66
N TYR A 131 5.21 21.05 8.19
CA TYR A 131 5.48 20.82 6.76
C TYR A 131 5.19 19.37 6.32
N ASN A 132 4.43 18.60 7.10
CA ASN A 132 4.15 17.20 6.82
C ASN A 132 2.89 17.01 5.95
N GLU A 133 2.88 15.97 5.11
CA GLU A 133 1.80 15.66 4.15
C GLU A 133 0.42 15.43 4.79
N TRP A 134 0.38 15.12 6.09
CA TRP A 134 -0.85 14.86 6.84
C TRP A 134 -1.43 16.11 7.54
N VAL A 135 -0.74 17.25 7.46
CA VAL A 135 -1.14 18.50 8.13
C VAL A 135 -2.43 19.05 7.55
N ASP A 136 -2.55 19.11 6.22
CA ASP A 136 -3.73 19.64 5.54
C ASP A 136 -4.98 18.83 5.92
N ASP A 137 -4.90 17.49 5.86
CA ASP A 137 -6.04 16.65 6.25
C ASP A 137 -6.37 16.79 7.75
N ALA A 138 -5.35 16.86 8.61
CA ALA A 138 -5.54 17.10 10.04
C ALA A 138 -6.29 18.42 10.31
N ILE A 139 -6.01 19.49 9.56
CA ILE A 139 -6.73 20.76 9.64
C ILE A 139 -8.21 20.58 9.27
N ASP A 140 -8.51 19.88 8.17
CA ASP A 140 -9.87 19.58 7.73
C ASP A 140 -10.66 18.76 8.77
N LYS A 141 -10.02 17.75 9.40
CA LYS A 141 -10.63 16.97 10.47
C LYS A 141 -10.90 17.83 11.70
N ILE A 142 -9.98 18.72 12.09
CA ILE A 142 -10.21 19.66 13.21
C ILE A 142 -11.40 20.59 12.90
N ASN A 143 -11.47 21.13 11.69
CA ASN A 143 -12.59 21.98 11.26
C ASN A 143 -13.91 21.22 11.31
N SER A 144 -13.91 19.96 10.87
CA SER A 144 -15.07 19.07 10.97
C SER A 144 -15.47 18.85 12.42
N ILE A 145 -14.54 18.52 13.31
CA ILE A 145 -14.77 18.37 14.76
C ILE A 145 -15.35 19.64 15.38
N ASN A 146 -14.82 20.82 15.01
CA ASN A 146 -15.31 22.10 15.54
C ASN A 146 -16.79 22.36 15.20
N LYS A 147 -17.29 21.84 14.07
CA LYS A 147 -18.72 21.92 13.73
C LYS A 147 -19.61 21.15 14.71
N TRP A 148 -19.09 20.08 15.31
CA TRP A 148 -19.79 19.25 16.30
C TRP A 148 -19.64 19.77 17.73
N LEU A 149 -18.60 20.55 18.01
CA LEU A 149 -18.34 21.16 19.30
C LEU A 149 -18.95 22.57 19.46
N LYS A 150 -19.62 23.07 18.42
CA LYS A 150 -20.35 24.35 18.41
C LYS A 150 -21.72 24.19 19.06
#